data_AF-A0A1E4PVI9-F1
#
_entry.id   AF-A0A1E4PVI9-F1
#
_cell.length_a   1.000
_cell.length_b   1.000
_cell.length_c   1.000
_cell.angle_alpha   90.00
_cell.angle_beta   90.00
_cell.angle_gamma   90.00
#
_symmetry.space_group_name_H-M   'P 1'
#
loop_
_entity.id
_entity.type
_entity.pdbx_description
1 polymer ?
#
loop_
_entity_poly.entity_id
_entity_poly.type
_entity_poly.pdbx_seq_one_letter_code
_entity_poly.pdbx_strand_id
1 'polypeptide(L)'
;MVFNILVTNNDDHLRNHAFLYTAIRAAGCQARSMMLSPPLSSARSTSSTWAARLDNAPTGAGRFGIQRRAAARIIEALVERVRTWRNTFDACGVSEADSDAVAGAFRRVRDIGFAEVERAGRT
;
A
#
# COMPACT_ATOMS: atom_id res chain seq x y z
N MET A 1 -0.16 -4.98 -2.69
CA MET A 1 -0.62 -5.41 -1.34
C MET A 1 -0.25 -4.42 -0.23
N VAL A 2 1.02 -4.17 0.12
CA VAL A 2 1.38 -3.25 1.24
C VAL A 2 0.83 -1.84 1.05
N PHE A 3 0.93 -1.29 -0.16
CA PHE A 3 0.33 0.00 -0.47
C PHE A 3 -1.18 0.00 -0.18
N ASN A 4 -1.92 -1.03 -0.62
CA ASN A 4 -3.36 -1.15 -0.35
C ASN A 4 -3.67 -1.18 1.16
N ILE A 5 -2.81 -1.82 1.95
CA ILE A 5 -2.90 -1.81 3.41
C ILE A 5 -2.79 -0.38 3.94
N LEU A 6 -1.90 0.46 3.39
CA LEU A 6 -1.70 1.85 3.82
C LEU A 6 -2.84 2.78 3.42
N VAL A 7 -3.56 2.49 2.33
CA VAL A 7 -4.61 3.37 1.78
C VAL A 7 -6.03 2.79 1.84
N THR A 8 -6.26 1.75 2.64
CA THR A 8 -7.58 1.09 2.77
C THR A 8 -8.19 0.68 1.41
N ASN A 9 -7.35 0.33 0.43
CA ASN A 9 -7.83 -0.10 -0.89
C ASN A 9 -8.34 -1.54 -0.79
N ASN A 10 -9.66 -1.68 -0.75
CA ASN A 10 -10.35 -2.97 -0.64
C ASN A 10 -10.82 -3.52 -2.00
N ASP A 11 -10.59 -2.79 -3.09
CA ASP A 11 -11.04 -3.13 -4.44
C ASP A 11 -9.86 -3.55 -5.35
N ASP A 12 -8.87 -4.26 -4.79
CA ASP A 12 -7.71 -4.72 -5.55
C ASP A 12 -7.97 -6.08 -6.24
N HIS A 13 -8.92 -6.08 -7.18
CA HIS A 13 -9.25 -7.28 -7.95
C HIS A 13 -8.32 -7.48 -9.16
N LEU A 14 -8.28 -8.68 -9.75
CA LEU A 14 -7.38 -9.01 -10.86
C LEU A 14 -7.46 -8.06 -12.06
N ARG A 15 -8.60 -7.42 -12.33
CA ARG A 15 -8.72 -6.45 -13.43
C ARG A 15 -7.99 -5.12 -13.17
N ASN A 16 -7.57 -4.84 -11.93
CA ASN A 16 -6.74 -3.69 -11.59
C ASN A 16 -5.25 -3.98 -11.80
N HIS A 17 -4.91 -5.20 -12.19
CA HIS A 17 -3.56 -5.63 -12.54
C HIS A 17 -3.50 -5.91 -14.05
N ALA A 18 -2.67 -5.13 -14.74
CA ALA A 18 -2.43 -5.33 -16.17
C ALA A 18 -0.93 -5.52 -16.40
N PHE A 19 -0.61 -6.38 -17.35
CA PHE A 19 0.75 -6.56 -17.86
C PHE A 19 0.80 -6.01 -19.28
N LEU A 20 1.90 -5.33 -19.60
CA LEU A 20 2.17 -4.93 -20.97
C LEU A 20 2.69 -6.15 -21.72
N TYR A 21 1.93 -6.58 -22.72
CA TYR A 21 2.41 -7.56 -23.66
C TYR A 21 3.13 -6.83 -24.80
N THR A 22 4.45 -6.82 -24.77
CA THR A 22 5.25 -6.33 -25.90
C THR A 22 5.69 -7.54 -26.73
N ALA A 23 5.11 -7.68 -27.92
CA ALA A 23 5.65 -8.57 -28.94
C ALA A 23 6.97 -7.97 -29.46
N ILE A 24 8.07 -8.33 -28.79
CA ILE A 24 9.48 -8.12 -29.17
C ILE A 24 10.00 -6.67 -29.03
N ARG A 25 10.97 -6.51 -28.10
CA ARG A 25 12.01 -5.47 -27.99
C ARG A 25 11.67 -4.06 -28.51
N ALA A 26 11.07 -3.21 -27.66
CA ALA A 26 11.49 -1.81 -27.41
C ALA A 26 10.39 -1.01 -26.69
N ALA A 27 10.83 -0.19 -25.73
CA ALA A 27 10.16 0.95 -25.08
C ALA A 27 8.78 0.72 -24.43
N GLY A 28 8.80 0.69 -23.10
CA GLY A 28 7.62 0.50 -22.26
C GLY A 28 6.70 1.72 -22.13
N CYS A 29 5.50 1.43 -21.67
CA CYS A 29 4.49 2.42 -21.28
C CYS A 29 3.55 1.81 -20.22
N GLN A 30 3.63 2.28 -18.97
CA GLN A 30 2.85 1.75 -17.84
C GLN A 30 1.40 2.25 -17.86
N ALA A 31 0.42 1.36 -17.74
CA ALA A 31 -0.94 1.71 -17.31
C ALA A 31 -1.07 1.45 -15.81
N ARG A 32 -1.57 2.43 -15.04
CA ARG A 32 -1.96 2.28 -13.63
C ARG A 32 -3.38 2.81 -13.46
N SER A 33 -4.30 1.97 -13.00
CA SER A 33 -5.54 2.43 -12.38
C SER A 33 -5.42 2.16 -10.88
N MET A 34 -5.49 3.22 -10.06
CA MET A 34 -5.61 3.12 -8.61
C MET A 34 -6.89 3.87 -8.23
N MET A 35 -7.88 3.15 -7.72
CA MET A 35 -9.03 3.77 -7.07
C MET A 35 -8.78 3.85 -5.56
N LEU A 36 -8.89 5.05 -5.01
CA LEU A 36 -8.93 5.29 -3.57
C LEU A 36 -10.39 5.32 -3.16
N SER A 37 -10.85 4.32 -2.41
CA SER A 37 -12.21 4.32 -1.85
C SER A 37 -12.17 4.78 -0.40
N PRO A 38 -12.81 5.92 -0.03
CA PRO A 38 -12.97 6.28 1.37
C PRO A 38 -13.81 5.20 2.07
N PRO A 39 -13.42 4.73 3.28
CA PRO A 39 -14.07 3.58 3.90
C PRO A 39 -15.49 3.94 4.38
N LEU A 40 -16.51 3.45 3.67
CA LEU A 40 -17.90 3.44 4.16
C LEU A 40 -18.20 2.24 5.08
N SER A 41 -17.27 1.30 5.24
CA SER A 41 -17.42 0.16 6.14
C SER A 41 -16.05 -0.31 6.65
N SER A 42 -15.84 -0.23 7.96
CA SER A 42 -14.81 -0.99 8.67
C SER A 42 -15.22 -2.47 8.63
N ALA A 43 -14.97 -3.15 7.51
CA ALA A 43 -15.02 -4.61 7.48
C ALA A 43 -13.83 -5.13 8.31
N ARG A 44 -14.08 -5.28 9.61
CA ARG A 44 -13.16 -5.83 10.58
C ARG A 44 -13.08 -7.33 10.32
N SER A 45 -12.08 -7.76 9.54
CA SER A 45 -11.78 -9.18 9.41
C SER A 45 -11.45 -9.72 10.80
N THR A 46 -12.30 -10.62 11.32
CA THR A 46 -12.25 -11.15 12.70
C THR A 46 -11.19 -12.22 12.90
N SER A 47 -10.35 -12.49 11.89
CA SER A 47 -9.21 -13.39 11.98
C SER A 47 -7.89 -12.63 11.80
N SER A 48 -6.96 -12.79 12.74
CA SER A 48 -5.63 -12.16 12.71
C SER A 48 -4.81 -12.58 11.47
N THR A 49 -5.13 -13.72 10.87
CA THR A 49 -4.52 -14.25 9.65
C THR A 49 -4.90 -13.49 8.38
N TRP A 50 -6.04 -12.81 8.35
CA TRP A 50 -6.55 -12.11 7.16
C TRP A 50 -6.73 -10.60 7.35
N ALA A 51 -6.29 -10.07 8.49
CA ALA A 51 -6.31 -8.64 8.75
C ALA A 51 -5.26 -7.93 7.87
N ALA A 52 -5.68 -6.88 7.15
CA ALA A 52 -4.79 -6.01 6.40
C ALA A 52 -3.93 -5.16 7.35
N ARG A 53 -2.80 -5.71 7.82
CA ARG A 53 -1.87 -5.07 8.76
C ARG A 53 -0.43 -5.17 8.24
N LEU A 54 0.44 -4.28 8.70
CA LEU A 54 1.83 -4.25 8.27
C LEU A 54 2.67 -5.32 8.95
N ASP A 55 2.36 -5.70 10.18
CA ASP A 55 3.11 -6.69 10.98
C ASP A 55 3.00 -8.12 10.45
N ASN A 56 1.89 -8.47 9.78
CA ASN A 56 1.71 -9.78 9.16
C ASN A 56 2.17 -9.84 7.69
N ALA A 57 2.32 -8.71 7.00
CA ALA A 57 2.74 -8.66 5.59
C ALA A 57 4.09 -9.35 5.31
N PRO A 58 5.14 -9.19 6.16
CA PRO A 58 6.42 -9.87 5.98
C PRO A 58 6.33 -11.40 6.05
N THR A 59 5.29 -11.97 6.65
CA THR A 59 5.10 -13.43 6.72
C THR A 59 4.88 -14.04 5.33
N GLY A 60 4.35 -13.26 4.38
CA GLY A 60 4.18 -13.68 2.98
C GLY A 60 5.43 -13.54 2.11
N ALA A 61 6.52 -12.95 2.62
CA ALA A 61 7.71 -12.58 1.84
C ALA A 61 8.31 -13.74 1.03
N GLY A 62 8.32 -14.95 1.60
CA GLY A 62 8.84 -16.14 0.93
C GLY A 62 8.12 -16.49 -0.37
N ARG A 63 6.82 -16.17 -0.50
CA ARG A 63 6.05 -16.39 -1.74
C ARG A 63 6.51 -15.51 -2.90
N PHE A 64 7.17 -14.40 -2.58
CA PHE A 64 7.74 -13.46 -3.54
C PHE A 64 9.25 -13.64 -3.73
N GLY A 65 9.84 -14.69 -3.13
CA GLY A 65 11.28 -14.96 -3.23
C GLY A 65 12.17 -13.94 -2.53
N ILE A 66 11.62 -13.14 -1.60
CA ILE A 66 12.39 -12.13 -0.86
C ILE A 66 12.53 -12.51 0.62
N GLN A 67 13.66 -12.12 1.22
CA GLN A 67 13.87 -12.31 2.65
C GLN A 67 12.95 -11.39 3.47
N ARG A 68 12.54 -11.87 4.65
CA ARG A 68 11.67 -11.12 5.57
C ARG A 68 12.24 -9.74 5.95
N ARG A 69 13.56 -9.64 6.15
CA ARG A 69 14.25 -8.37 6.41
C ARG A 69 14.23 -7.42 5.20
N ALA A 70 14.38 -7.95 3.99
CA ALA A 70 14.25 -7.15 2.77
C ALA A 70 12.80 -6.62 2.60
N ALA A 71 11.81 -7.46 2.90
CA ALA A 71 10.41 -7.06 2.91
C ALA A 71 10.13 -5.94 3.93
N ALA A 72 10.69 -6.04 5.15
CA ALA A 72 10.58 -4.99 6.17
C ALA A 72 11.11 -3.64 5.68
N ARG A 73 12.30 -3.61 5.06
CA ARG A 73 12.86 -2.37 4.48
C ARG A 73 12.01 -1.77 3.36
N ILE A 74 11.42 -2.62 2.51
CA ILE A 74 10.48 -2.15 1.47
C ILE A 74 9.23 -1.52 2.10
N ILE A 75 8.70 -2.13 3.18
CA ILE A 75 7.56 -1.59 3.90
C ILE A 75 7.91 -0.24 4.54
N GLU A 76 9.07 -0.12 5.20
CA GLU A 76 9.55 1.13 5.77
C GLU A 76 9.62 2.24 4.72
N ALA A 77 10.25 1.99 3.57
CA ALA A 77 10.34 2.96 2.47
C ALA A 77 8.96 3.37 1.93
N LEU A 78 8.01 2.43 1.84
CA LEU A 78 6.63 2.73 1.44
C LEU A 78 5.92 3.60 2.47
N VAL A 79 6.07 3.32 3.77
CA VAL A 79 5.49 4.13 4.85
C VAL A 79 6.02 5.56 4.79
N GLU A 80 7.34 5.72 4.63
CA GLU A 80 7.97 7.03 4.53
C GLU A 80 7.47 7.86 3.34
N ARG A 81 7.15 7.19 2.23
CA ARG A 81 6.60 7.86 1.04
C ARG A 81 5.12 8.17 1.18
N VAL A 82 4.34 7.25 1.73
CA VAL A 82 2.88 7.42 1.85
C VAL A 82 2.52 8.43 2.93
N ARG A 83 3.29 8.55 4.02
CA ARG A 83 3.01 9.57 5.06
C ARG A 83 3.05 11.01 4.53
N THR A 84 3.75 11.26 3.43
CA THR A 84 3.85 12.58 2.79
C THR A 84 2.88 12.77 1.63
N TRP A 85 1.82 11.96 1.53
CA TRP A 85 0.89 11.97 0.39
C TRP A 85 0.27 13.34 0.11
N ARG A 86 -0.02 14.14 1.15
CA ARG A 86 -0.58 15.50 0.99
C ARG A 86 0.36 16.41 0.20
N ASN A 87 1.68 16.31 0.41
CA ASN A 87 2.65 17.09 -0.35
C ASN A 87 2.64 16.72 -1.83
N THR A 88 2.43 15.44 -2.14
CA THR A 88 2.28 14.98 -3.52
C THR A 88 1.00 15.51 -4.15
N PHE A 89 -0.10 15.50 -3.41
CA PHE A 89 -1.40 16.01 -3.87
C PHE A 89 -1.34 17.52 -4.14
N ASP A 90 -0.74 18.28 -3.23
CA ASP A 90 -0.48 19.70 -3.37
C ASP A 90 0.39 20.01 -4.59
N ALA A 91 1.49 19.28 -4.78
CA ALA A 91 2.35 19.41 -5.96
C ALA A 91 1.65 19.06 -7.29
N CYS A 92 0.58 18.27 -7.24
CA CYS A 92 -0.26 17.94 -8.39
C CYS A 92 -1.45 18.90 -8.58
N GLY A 93 -1.59 19.93 -7.73
CA GLY A 93 -2.68 20.90 -7.80
C GLY A 93 -4.04 20.36 -7.35
N VAL A 94 -4.05 19.29 -6.55
CA VAL A 94 -5.29 18.76 -5.96
C VAL A 94 -5.80 19.74 -4.90
N SER A 95 -7.10 20.04 -4.93
CA SER A 95 -7.69 20.97 -3.97
C SER A 95 -7.60 20.44 -2.54
N GLU A 96 -7.63 21.34 -1.55
CA GLU A 96 -7.67 20.96 -0.14
C GLU A 96 -8.95 20.15 0.16
N ALA A 97 -10.08 20.55 -0.43
CA ALA A 97 -11.36 19.85 -0.30
C ALA A 97 -11.30 18.39 -0.80
N ASP A 98 -10.71 18.16 -1.98
CA ASP A 98 -10.53 16.80 -2.51
C ASP A 98 -9.54 15.98 -1.68
N SER A 99 -8.48 16.63 -1.20
CA SER A 99 -7.50 16.00 -0.30
C SER A 99 -8.17 15.55 1.00
N ASP A 100 -9.00 16.40 1.60
CA ASP A 100 -9.73 16.08 2.81
C ASP A 100 -10.78 14.98 2.60
N ALA A 101 -11.43 14.97 1.44
CA ALA A 101 -12.38 13.91 1.06
C ALA A 101 -11.72 12.52 1.04
N VAL A 102 -10.46 12.41 0.64
CA VAL A 102 -9.73 11.12 0.59
C VAL A 102 -8.86 10.86 1.83
N ALA A 103 -8.70 11.82 2.73
CA ALA A 103 -7.79 11.71 3.87
C ALA A 103 -8.07 10.49 4.75
N GLY A 104 -9.35 10.10 4.89
CA GLY A 104 -9.77 8.92 5.64
C GLY A 104 -9.30 7.58 5.05
N ALA A 105 -8.91 7.54 3.77
CA ALA A 105 -8.35 6.34 3.15
C ALA A 105 -6.93 6.05 3.65
N PHE A 106 -6.14 7.08 3.97
CA PHE A 106 -4.76 6.95 4.44
C PHE A 106 -4.72 6.59 5.92
N ARG A 107 -4.23 5.38 6.23
CA ARG A 107 -4.21 4.84 7.59
C ARG A 107 -2.99 5.33 8.36
N ARG A 108 -3.19 5.55 9.67
CA ARG A 108 -2.09 5.84 10.59
C ARG A 108 -1.29 4.56 10.85
N VAL A 109 0.01 4.62 10.58
CA VAL A 109 0.90 3.44 10.63
C VAL A 109 0.97 2.77 12.01
N ARG A 110 0.80 3.55 13.09
CA ARG A 110 0.73 3.05 14.47
C ARG A 110 -0.47 2.13 14.72
N ASP A 111 -1.59 2.34 14.01
CA ASP A 111 -2.83 1.58 14.21
C ASP A 111 -2.79 0.23 13.47
N ILE A 112 -1.75 0.00 12.65
CA ILE A 112 -1.68 -1.10 11.69
C ILE A 112 -0.41 -1.94 11.83
N GLY A 113 0.28 -1.86 12.97
CA GLY A 113 1.39 -2.76 13.32
C GLY A 113 2.74 -2.39 12.68
N PHE A 114 2.99 -1.11 12.42
CA PHE A 114 4.27 -0.69 11.84
C PHE A 114 5.46 -0.89 12.79
N ALA A 115 5.27 -0.71 14.10
CA ALA A 115 6.33 -0.83 15.10
C ALA A 115 6.99 -2.23 15.08
N GLU A 116 6.22 -3.27 14.82
CA GLU A 116 6.71 -4.66 14.68
C GLU A 116 7.59 -4.82 13.45
N VAL A 117 7.23 -4.16 12.34
CA VAL A 117 8.01 -4.17 11.10
C VAL A 117 9.36 -3.50 11.31
N GLU A 118 9.35 -2.33 11.96
CA GLU A 118 10.59 -1.60 12.28
C GLU A 118 11.53 -2.41 13.18
N ARG A 119 10.99 -3.17 14.13
CA ARG A 119 11.82 -4.11 14.93
C ARG A 119 12.43 -5.19 14.05
N ALA A 120 11.67 -5.76 13.13
CA ALA A 120 12.13 -6.83 12.25
C ALA A 120 13.13 -6.38 11.18
N GLY A 121 13.14 -5.09 10.79
CA GLY A 121 14.13 -4.54 9.86
C GLY A 121 15.52 -4.34 10.48
N ARG A 122 15.57 -4.11 11.81
CA ARG A 122 16.79 -3.81 12.57
C ARG A 122 17.63 -5.04 12.93
N THR A 123 17.00 -6.18 13.21
CA THR A 123 17.63 -7.50 13.35
C THR A 123 18.06 -8.08 12.00
#